data_AF-A0A537YW86-F1
#
_entry.id   AF-A0A537YW86-F1
#
_cell.length_a   1.000
_cell.length_b   1.000
_cell.length_c   1.000
_cell.angle_alpha   90.00
_cell.angle_beta   90.00
_cell.angle_gamma   90.00
#
_symmetry.space_group_name_H-M   'P 1'
#
loop_
_entity.id
_entity.type
_entity.pdbx_description
1 polymer ?
#
loop_
_entity_poly.entity_id
_entity_poly.type
_entity_poly.pdbx_seq_one_letter_code
_entity_poly.pdbx_strand_id
1 'polypeptide(L)' 'KLFTTADLAEQMAGKVWLKTRAHALLDEIPAAYKDIDQVMADQADLVEVLHTLRQVLNYKGT' A
#
# COMPACT_ATOMS: atom_id res chain seq x y z
N LYS A 1 -1.90 -12.52 9.90
CA LYS A 1 -1.28 -13.39 8.86
C LYS A 1 0.18 -12.99 8.75
N LEU A 2 1.12 -13.93 8.67
CA LEU A 2 2.51 -13.58 8.39
C LEU A 2 2.67 -13.44 6.87
N PHE A 3 3.20 -12.31 6.43
CA PHE A 3 3.44 -12.01 5.01
C PHE A 3 4.87 -12.37 4.61
N THR A 4 5.05 -12.65 3.33
CA THR A 4 6.34 -12.98 2.72
C THR A 4 6.78 -11.89 1.73
N THR A 5 8.05 -11.91 1.35
CA THR A 5 8.56 -11.00 0.32
C THR A 5 7.97 -11.28 -1.06
N ALA A 6 7.47 -12.49 -1.29
CA ALA A 6 6.73 -12.84 -2.49
C ALA A 6 5.35 -12.16 -2.51
N ASP A 7 4.62 -12.17 -1.39
CA ASP A 7 3.34 -11.46 -1.26
C ASP A 7 3.53 -9.95 -1.52
N LEU A 8 4.60 -9.38 -0.98
CA LEU A 8 4.94 -7.97 -1.22
C LEU A 8 5.25 -7.72 -2.70
N ALA A 9 6.02 -8.58 -3.35
CA ALA A 9 6.35 -8.43 -4.76
C ALA A 9 5.11 -8.50 -5.67
N GLU A 10 4.15 -9.37 -5.36
CA GLU A 10 2.86 -9.45 -6.06
C GLU A 10 2.06 -8.15 -5.90
N GLN A 11 1.92 -7.64 -4.67
CA GLN A 11 1.14 -6.42 -4.40
C GLN A 11 1.81 -5.14 -4.92
N MET A 12 3.13 -5.19 -5.15
CA MET A 12 3.89 -4.10 -5.76
C MET A 12 4.02 -4.21 -7.29
N ALA A 13 3.39 -5.20 -7.92
CA ALA A 13 3.39 -5.36 -9.37
C ALA A 13 2.91 -4.07 -10.08
N GLY A 14 3.60 -3.70 -11.16
CA GLY A 14 3.29 -2.48 -11.93
C GLY A 14 3.75 -1.16 -11.30
N LYS A 15 4.46 -1.22 -10.16
CA LYS A 15 5.02 -0.04 -9.48
C LYS A 15 6.54 -0.17 -9.36
N VAL A 16 7.24 0.97 -9.37
CA VAL A 16 8.66 0.98 -9.01
C VAL A 16 8.77 0.98 -7.49
N TRP A 17 9.64 0.14 -6.93
CA TRP A 17 9.84 0.08 -5.48
C TRP A 17 11.19 -0.51 -5.11
N LEU A 18 11.59 -0.33 -3.85
CA LEU A 18 12.87 -0.80 -3.30
C LEU A 18 12.91 -2.32 -3.07
N LYS A 19 12.87 -3.12 -4.15
CA LYS A 19 12.89 -4.58 -4.11
C LYS A 19 14.06 -5.16 -3.31
N THR A 20 15.23 -4.52 -3.37
CA THR A 20 16.43 -4.92 -2.63
C THR A 20 16.28 -4.84 -1.11
N ARG A 21 15.30 -4.07 -0.60
CA ARG A 21 14.99 -3.92 0.82
C ARG A 21 13.67 -4.61 1.22
N ALA A 22 13.16 -5.56 0.43
CA ALA A 22 11.84 -6.17 0.62
C ALA A 22 11.56 -6.68 2.04
N HIS A 23 12.55 -7.28 2.71
CA HIS A 23 12.38 -7.78 4.09
C HIS A 23 12.06 -6.67 5.10
N ALA A 24 12.63 -5.48 4.93
CA ALA A 24 12.38 -4.33 5.82
C ALA A 24 11.03 -3.66 5.57
N LEU A 25 10.31 -4.05 4.52
CA LEU A 25 9.04 -3.45 4.11
C LEU A 25 7.82 -4.34 4.38
N LEU A 26 8.02 -5.54 4.94
CA LEU A 26 6.96 -6.53 5.15
C LEU A 26 5.88 -6.04 6.12
N ASP A 27 6.27 -5.31 7.17
CA ASP A 27 5.33 -4.77 8.15
C ASP A 27 4.45 -3.66 7.56
N GLU A 28 4.84 -3.11 6.41
CA GLU A 28 4.14 -2.06 5.69
C GLU A 28 3.63 -2.51 4.31
N ILE A 29 3.49 -3.83 4.10
CA ILE A 29 2.85 -4.39 2.90
C ILE A 29 1.41 -3.87 2.79
N PRO A 30 0.87 -3.58 1.59
CA PRO A 30 -0.48 -3.03 1.46
C PRO A 30 -1.56 -3.84 2.21
N ALA A 31 -1.48 -5.17 2.18
CA ALA A 31 -2.40 -6.06 2.90
C ALA A 31 -2.30 -6.03 4.45
N ALA A 32 -1.33 -5.32 5.03
CA ALA A 32 -1.28 -5.07 6.46
C ALA A 32 -2.25 -3.96 6.91
N TYR A 33 -2.74 -3.15 5.97
CA TYR A 33 -3.68 -2.07 6.23
C TYR A 33 -5.12 -2.47 5.88
N LYS A 34 -6.08 -1.67 6.37
CA LYS A 34 -7.48 -1.76 5.93
C LYS A 34 -7.59 -1.38 4.46
N ASP A 35 -8.64 -1.86 3.81
CA ASP A 35 -9.02 -1.38 2.49
C ASP A 35 -9.36 0.10 2.55
N ILE A 36 -8.61 0.92 1.80
CA ILE A 36 -8.81 2.37 1.78
C ILE A 36 -10.18 2.73 1.20
N ASP A 37 -10.68 1.97 0.23
CA ASP A 37 -11.97 2.26 -0.39
C ASP A 37 -13.11 2.09 0.62
N GLN A 38 -13.03 1.07 1.48
CA GLN A 38 -13.97 0.90 2.59
C GLN A 38 -13.85 2.03 3.61
N VAL A 39 -12.62 2.42 4.00
CA VAL A 39 -12.40 3.51 4.95
C VAL A 39 -13.00 4.82 4.43
N MET A 40 -12.85 5.11 3.13
CA MET A 40 -13.44 6.32 2.54
C MET A 40 -14.96 6.24 2.44
N ALA A 41 -15.52 5.05 2.13
CA ALA A 41 -16.96 4.84 2.12
C ALA A 41 -17.61 5.05 3.50
N ASP A 42 -16.96 4.57 4.56
CA ASP A 42 -17.42 4.72 5.96
C ASP A 42 -17.38 6.17 6.47
N GLN A 43 -16.74 7.09 5.75
CA GLN A 43 -16.57 8.51 6.13
C GLN A 43 -17.27 9.46 5.16
N ALA A 44 -18.09 8.95 4.23
CA ALA A 44 -18.67 9.72 3.13
C ALA A 44 -19.59 10.87 3.58
N ASP A 45 -20.09 10.86 4.82
CA ASP A 45 -20.90 11.92 5.42
C ASP A 45 -20.06 13.06 6.04
N LEU A 46 -18.77 12.84 6.27
CA LEU A 46 -17.87 13.78 6.93
C LEU A 46 -16.86 14.44 5.98
N VAL A 47 -16.59 13.83 4.82
CA VAL A 47 -15.53 14.30 3.90
C VAL A 47 -15.99 14.27 2.43
N GLU A 48 -15.33 15.08 1.60
CA GLU A 48 -15.49 15.09 0.14
C GLU A 48 -14.19 14.64 -0.54
N VAL A 49 -14.31 13.73 -1.51
CA VAL A 49 -13.16 13.28 -2.32
C VAL A 49 -12.94 14.25 -3.48
N LEU A 50 -11.87 15.05 -3.40
CA LEU A 50 -11.49 15.93 -4.50
C LEU A 50 -10.79 15.18 -5.63
N HIS A 51 -9.86 14.29 -5.28
CA HIS A 51 -9.05 13.53 -6.23
C HIS A 51 -8.68 12.15 -5.67
N THR A 52 -8.58 11.16 -6.57
CA THR A 52 -8.03 9.83 -6.25
C THR A 52 -6.67 9.69 -6.92
N LEU A 53 -5.65 9.35 -6.14
CA LEU A 53 -4.29 9.16 -6.63
C LEU A 53 -3.95 7.67 -6.66
N ARG A 54 -3.17 7.27 -7.65
CA ARG A 54 -2.58 5.92 -7.71
C ARG A 54 -1.06 5.99 -7.62
N GLN A 55 -0.49 4.98 -7.00
CA GLN A 55 0.95 4.89 -6.83
C GLN A 55 1.66 4.49 -8.13
N VAL A 56 2.81 5.13 -8.37
CA VAL A 56 3.77 4.74 -9.42
C VAL A 56 5.14 4.37 -8.85
N LEU A 57 5.49 4.91 -7.67
CA LEU A 57 6.76 4.68 -6.97
C LEU A 57 6.52 4.48 -5.47
N ASN A 58 7.25 3.56 -4.85
CA ASN A 58 7.41 3.45 -3.41
C ASN A 58 8.88 3.50 -3.03
N TYR A 59 9.27 4.58 -2.36
CA TYR A 59 10.60 4.72 -1.77
C TYR A 59 10.44 4.90 -0.27
N LYS A 60 11.08 4.03 0.52
CA LYS A 60 10.97 3.99 1.98
C LYS A 60 12.37 3.76 2.58
N GLY A 61 12.74 4.58 3.55
CA GLY A 61 14.06 4.58 4.18
C GLY A 61 15.04 5.58 3.56
N THR A 62 16.17 5.77 4.24
CA THR A 62 17.31 6.59 3.81
C THR A 62 18.40 5.77 3.10
#